data_AF-A0A655IMN5-F1
#
_entry.id   AF-A0A655IMN5-F1
#
_cell.length_a   1.000
_cell.length_b   1.000
_cell.length_c   1.000
_cell.angle_alpha   90.00
_cell.angle_beta   90.00
_cell.angle_gamma   90.00
#
_symmetry.space_group_name_H-M   'P 1'
#
loop_
_entity.id
_entity.type
_entity.pdbx_description
1 polymer ?
#
loop_
_entity_poly.entity_id
_entity_poly.type
_entity_poly.pdbx_seq_one_letter_code
_entity_poly.pdbx_strand_id
1 'polypeptide(L)' 'MRESELAALEAFFSAVVWTLVTEDIARIGGRLARRYRSSHRGIDDVDYLIAATAIVVDADLLTTNVRHFPMFPDLQPPY' A
#
# COMPACT_ATOMS: atom_id res chain seq x y z
N MET A 1 -11.14 20.19 -12.03
CA MET A 1 -9.72 20.34 -11.68
C MET A 1 -9.14 21.41 -12.59
N ARG A 2 -8.38 22.36 -12.06
CA ARG A 2 -7.74 23.40 -12.87
C ARG A 2 -6.60 22.79 -13.69
N GLU A 3 -6.27 23.39 -14.82
CA GLU A 3 -5.22 22.88 -15.72
C GLU A 3 -3.84 22.80 -15.03
N SER A 4 -3.52 23.78 -14.17
CA SER A 4 -2.31 23.76 -13.36
C SER A 4 -2.28 22.63 -12.33
N GLU A 5 -3.42 22.25 -11.78
CA GLU A 5 -3.55 21.11 -10.85
C GLU A 5 -3.34 19.79 -11.60
N LEU A 6 -3.85 19.68 -12.84
CA LEU A 6 -3.60 18.52 -13.71
C LEU A 6 -2.11 18.38 -14.04
N ALA A 7 -1.46 19.45 -14.45
CA ALA A 7 -0.03 19.43 -14.81
C ALA A 7 0.86 19.04 -13.62
N ALA A 8 0.58 19.56 -12.43
CA ALA A 8 1.30 19.18 -11.22
C ALA A 8 1.09 17.69 -10.84
N LEU A 9 -0.13 17.17 -11.04
CA LEU A 9 -0.44 15.77 -10.78
C LEU A 9 0.30 14.83 -11.74
N GLU A 10 0.29 15.13 -13.05
CA GLU A 10 1.01 14.34 -14.05
C GLU A 10 2.53 14.35 -13.81
N ALA A 11 3.09 15.50 -13.42
CA ALA A 11 4.50 15.60 -13.02
C ALA A 11 4.80 14.68 -11.83
N PHE A 12 3.95 14.68 -10.80
CA PHE A 12 4.10 13.78 -9.65
C PHE A 12 4.02 12.30 -10.05
N PHE A 13 3.04 11.93 -10.88
CA PHE A 13 2.87 10.56 -11.37
C PHE A 13 4.03 10.08 -12.25
N SER A 14 4.71 10.99 -12.96
CA SER A 14 5.91 10.65 -13.73
C SER A 14 7.15 10.37 -12.87
N ALA A 15 7.14 10.77 -11.60
CA ALA A 15 8.28 10.60 -10.69
C ALA A 15 8.29 9.24 -9.97
N VAL A 16 7.27 8.41 -10.15
CA VAL A 16 7.12 7.11 -9.47
C VAL A 16 7.06 5.96 -10.48
N VAL A 17 7.46 4.77 -10.03
CA VAL A 17 7.31 3.53 -10.81
C VAL A 17 5.95 2.90 -10.50
N TRP A 18 5.16 2.66 -11.54
CA TRP A 18 3.87 1.99 -11.41
C TRP A 18 4.04 0.48 -11.34
N THR A 19 3.46 -0.13 -10.29
CA THR A 19 3.41 -1.58 -10.13
C THR A 19 1.97 -2.06 -10.33
N LEU A 20 1.79 -3.05 -11.21
CA LEU A 20 0.50 -3.69 -11.43
C LEU A 20 0.17 -4.65 -10.29
N VAL A 21 -1.10 -4.72 -9.90
CA VAL A 21 -1.58 -5.77 -8.99
C VAL A 21 -1.68 -7.08 -9.77
N THR A 22 -0.68 -7.94 -9.59
CA THR A 22 -0.65 -9.28 -10.19
C THR A 22 -1.50 -10.26 -9.39
N GLU A 23 -1.72 -11.45 -9.96
CA GLU A 23 -2.41 -12.53 -9.25
C GLU A 23 -1.71 -12.89 -7.93
N ASP A 24 -0.37 -12.93 -7.91
CA ASP A 24 0.40 -13.24 -6.70
C ASP A 24 0.20 -12.20 -5.61
N ILE A 25 0.21 -10.91 -5.97
CA ILE A 25 -0.10 -9.80 -5.05
C ILE A 25 -1.52 -9.96 -4.50
N ALA A 26 -2.51 -10.22 -5.37
CA ALA A 26 -3.90 -10.41 -4.94
C ALA A 26 -4.05 -11.60 -3.97
N ARG A 27 -3.38 -12.72 -4.25
CA ARG A 27 -3.39 -13.92 -3.39
C ARG A 27 -2.73 -13.66 -2.05
N ILE A 28 -1.61 -12.93 -2.01
CA ILE A 28 -0.94 -12.54 -0.77
C ILE A 28 -1.84 -11.57 0.02
N GLY A 29 -2.42 -10.57 -0.63
CA GLY A 29 -3.36 -9.63 -0.02
C GLY A 29 -4.54 -10.36 0.64
N GLY A 30 -5.15 -11.33 -0.05
CA GLY A 30 -6.21 -12.16 0.53
C GLY A 30 -5.76 -12.97 1.75
N ARG A 31 -4.52 -13.48 1.78
CA ARG A 31 -3.96 -14.17 2.95
C ARG A 31 -3.74 -13.22 4.12
N LEU A 32 -3.24 -12.01 3.86
CA LEU A 32 -3.09 -10.96 4.89
C LEU A 32 -4.46 -10.57 5.45
N ALA A 33 -5.44 -10.31 4.60
CA ALA A 33 -6.80 -10.00 5.00
C ALA A 33 -7.39 -11.11 5.88
N ARG A 34 -7.28 -12.38 5.47
CA ARG A 34 -7.72 -13.52 6.27
C ARG A 34 -7.07 -13.57 7.66
N ARG A 35 -5.79 -13.18 7.78
CA ARG A 35 -5.04 -13.21 9.03
C ARG A 35 -5.37 -12.05 9.97
N TYR A 36 -5.52 -10.84 9.44
CA TYR A 36 -5.57 -9.63 10.27
C TYR A 36 -6.96 -9.00 10.38
N ARG A 37 -7.88 -9.23 9.43
CA ARG A 37 -9.18 -8.55 9.40
C ARG A 37 -10.03 -8.78 10.66
N SER A 38 -9.94 -9.95 11.27
CA SER A 38 -10.70 -10.26 12.49
C SER A 38 -10.12 -9.60 13.74
N SER A 39 -8.81 -9.38 13.80
CA SER A 39 -8.09 -8.85 14.96
C SER A 39 -7.80 -7.35 14.87
N HIS A 40 -7.79 -6.78 13.66
CA HIS A 40 -7.45 -5.38 13.38
C HIS A 40 -8.55 -4.75 12.52
N ARG A 41 -9.55 -4.19 13.20
CA ARG A 41 -10.67 -3.50 12.54
C ARG A 41 -10.19 -2.19 11.91
N GLY A 42 -10.74 -1.84 10.75
CA GLY A 42 -10.44 -0.59 10.05
C GLY A 42 -9.41 -0.68 8.93
N ILE A 43 -8.80 -1.86 8.72
CA ILE A 43 -7.92 -2.11 7.56
C ILE A 43 -8.77 -2.43 6.34
N ASP A 44 -8.58 -1.68 5.25
CA ASP A 44 -9.32 -1.85 4.00
C ASP A 44 -8.68 -2.91 3.07
N ASP A 45 -9.43 -3.41 2.09
CA ASP A 45 -8.90 -4.38 1.11
C ASP A 45 -7.67 -3.84 0.36
N VAL A 46 -7.66 -2.53 0.08
CA VAL A 46 -6.54 -1.86 -0.60
C VAL A 46 -5.28 -1.82 0.27
N ASP A 47 -5.39 -1.66 1.59
CA ASP A 47 -4.23 -1.67 2.49
C ASP A 47 -3.52 -3.05 2.46
N TYR A 48 -4.29 -4.14 2.37
CA TYR A 48 -3.72 -5.48 2.20
C TYR A 48 -3.03 -5.65 0.85
N LEU A 49 -3.54 -5.04 -0.21
CA LEU A 49 -2.90 -5.06 -1.53
C LEU A 49 -1.62 -4.22 -1.56
N ILE A 50 -1.59 -3.06 -0.91
CA ILE A 50 -0.38 -2.24 -0.76
C ILE A 50 0.69 -3.03 -0.01
N ALA A 51 0.33 -3.65 1.12
CA ALA A 51 1.24 -4.47 1.90
C ALA A 51 1.75 -5.69 1.12
N ALA A 52 0.85 -6.39 0.42
CA ALA A 52 1.22 -7.51 -0.44
C ALA A 52 2.16 -7.07 -1.56
N THR A 53 1.93 -5.90 -2.15
CA THR A 53 2.80 -5.34 -3.18
C THR A 53 4.20 -5.10 -2.63
N ALA A 54 4.32 -4.41 -1.49
CA ALA A 54 5.61 -4.16 -0.84
C ALA A 54 6.37 -5.46 -0.52
N ILE A 55 5.67 -6.49 -0.03
CA ILE A 55 6.27 -7.81 0.24
C ILE A 55 6.74 -8.49 -1.05
N VAL A 56 5.95 -8.44 -2.14
CA VAL A 56 6.28 -9.13 -3.40
C VAL A 56 7.43 -8.46 -4.13
N VAL A 57 7.46 -7.12 -4.14
CA VAL A 57 8.51 -6.36 -4.83
C VAL A 57 9.74 -6.10 -3.96
N ASP A 58 9.75 -6.62 -2.72
CA ASP A 58 10.81 -6.44 -1.73
C ASP A 58 11.15 -4.96 -1.49
N ALA A 59 10.11 -4.17 -1.19
CA ALA A 59 10.20 -2.73 -0.98
C ALA A 59 9.83 -2.32 0.45
N ASP A 60 10.48 -1.26 0.94
CA ASP A 60 10.11 -0.62 2.19
C ASP A 60 8.77 0.11 2.06
N LEU A 61 7.83 -0.18 2.98
CA LEU A 61 6.56 0.51 3.03
C LEU A 61 6.71 1.83 3.80
N LEU A 62 6.36 2.95 3.17
CA LEU A 62 6.30 4.26 3.83
C LEU A 62 4.83 4.68 4.00
N THR A 63 4.41 4.98 5.23
CA THR A 63 3.03 5.39 5.53
C THR A 63 2.93 6.16 6.84
N THR A 64 2.01 7.12 6.92
CA THR A 64 1.64 7.77 8.18
C THR A 64 0.59 6.98 8.97
N ASN A 65 -0.09 6.03 8.32
CA ASN A 65 -1.13 5.20 8.93
C ASN A 65 -0.58 3.83 9.36
N VAL A 66 0.50 3.83 10.15
CA VAL A 66 1.21 2.60 10.57
C VAL A 66 0.30 1.52 11.18
N ARG A 67 -0.80 1.93 11.84
CA ARG A 67 -1.78 1.00 12.44
C ARG A 67 -2.52 0.13 11.42
N HIS A 68 -2.57 0.53 10.15
CA HIS A 68 -3.21 -0.25 9.09
C HIS A 68 -2.32 -1.40 8.58
N PHE A 69 -1.06 -1.43 9.01
CA PHE A 69 -0.03 -2.31 8.47
C PHE A 69 0.62 -3.19 9.57
N PRO A 70 -0.17 -3.91 10.40
CA PRO A 70 0.36 -4.74 11.49
C PRO A 70 1.24 -5.92 11.03
N MET A 71 1.28 -6.20 9.72
CA MET A 71 2.16 -7.17 9.09
C MET A 71 3.63 -6.74 9.05
N PHE A 72 3.93 -5.46 9.30
CA PHE A 72 5.28 -4.93 9.38
C PHE A 72 5.56 -4.50 10.83
N PRO A 73 6.13 -5.37 11.68
CA PRO A 73 6.23 -5.12 13.12
C PRO A 73 7.11 -3.92 13.48
N ASP A 74 8.12 -3.64 12.66
CA ASP A 74 9.10 -2.57 12.90
C ASP A 74 8.77 -1.29 12.10
N LEU A 75 7.59 -1.21 11.48
CA LEU A 75 7.19 -0.08 10.64
C LEU A 75 7.04 1.21 11.47
N GLN A 76 7.80 2.23 11.06
CA GLN A 76 7.74 3.58 11.63
C GLN A 76 7.24 4.58 10.58
N PRO A 77 6.59 5.68 11.00
CA PRO A 77 6.27 6.76 10.08
C PRO A 77 7.55 7.34 9.47
N PRO A 78 7.55 7.70 8.18
CA PRO A 78 8.74 8.19 7.49
C PRO A 78 9.16 9.62 7.89
N TYR A 79 8.29 10.38 8.56
CA TYR A 79 8.50 11.76 9.00
C TYR A 79 7.65 12.11 10.23
#